data_AF-A0A7X3U2Q8-F1
#
_entry.id   AF-A0A7X3U2Q8-F1
#
_cell.length_a   1.000
_cell.length_b   1.000
_cell.length_c   1.000
_cell.angle_alpha   90.00
_cell.angle_beta   90.00
_cell.angle_gamma   90.00
#
_symmetry.space_group_name_H-M   'P 1'
#
loop_
_entity.id
_entity.type
_entity.pdbx_description
1 polymer ?
#
loop_
_entity_poly.entity_id
_entity_poly.type
_entity_poly.pdbx_seq_one_letter_code
_entity_poly.pdbx_strand_id
1 'polypeptide(L)'
;MTRMSGMRILPAIASVGFVLAVPILLFTTNIRFLASDTGYLEGGLRRHDAAENTGIALNELDYAVGAIVRYFEDDADTLRILVFTGGQETALFSEDETLHMEDVKGLMRTIFRANEVALGFVLAYVAATVLWAGERSGRTLAKETLAAVGAGALVGVAVGIVALVGFDGAWNQLHEVLFTNDLWLLDPRTDRLIQMFPETFWAEATFIVVGMALAEAVVLVGAAGGYLWFTRPPRAEQDEQEEEGADDDEAAEDEGKEEEVADSDDSDEEAVSEVSETVEDEPEEERLEDEEPTDETEPEEVEDSAGDEEEAEDQAPQPQPPPPQAQPPDGPNSGSI
;
A
#
# COMPACT_ATOMS: atom_id res chain seq x y z
N MET A 1 -30.89 -27.57 -22.14
CA MET A 1 -31.01 -26.11 -22.34
C MET A 1 -29.70 -25.45 -21.92
N THR A 2 -28.98 -24.77 -22.82
CA THR A 2 -27.55 -24.47 -22.54
C THR A 2 -27.02 -23.18 -23.21
N ARG A 3 -27.87 -22.17 -23.43
CA ARG A 3 -27.48 -20.88 -24.04
C ARG A 3 -27.70 -19.62 -23.20
N MET A 4 -28.41 -19.70 -22.07
CA MET A 4 -28.78 -18.50 -21.31
C MET A 4 -27.72 -18.05 -20.29
N SER A 5 -26.96 -18.98 -19.70
CA SER A 5 -25.97 -18.66 -18.64
C SER A 5 -24.83 -17.77 -19.13
N GLY A 6 -24.36 -17.97 -20.37
CA GLY A 6 -23.23 -17.23 -20.94
C GLY A 6 -23.42 -15.71 -21.04
N MET A 7 -24.67 -15.24 -21.19
CA MET A 7 -24.99 -13.82 -21.36
C MET A 7 -24.86 -12.99 -20.06
N ARG A 8 -24.92 -13.62 -18.88
CA ARG A 8 -24.79 -12.94 -17.58
C ARG A 8 -23.36 -12.99 -17.00
N ILE A 9 -22.49 -13.85 -17.52
CA ILE A 9 -21.11 -14.01 -17.03
C ILE A 9 -20.23 -12.80 -17.37
N LEU A 10 -20.30 -12.29 -18.61
CA LEU A 10 -19.42 -11.19 -19.03
C LEU A 10 -19.64 -9.88 -18.23
N PRO A 11 -20.88 -9.41 -17.96
CA PRO A 11 -21.09 -8.27 -17.07
C PRO A 11 -20.60 -8.50 -15.64
N ALA A 12 -20.78 -9.72 -15.09
CA ALA A 12 -20.32 -10.04 -13.74
C ALA A 12 -18.78 -10.02 -13.63
N ILE A 13 -18.07 -10.54 -14.63
CA ILE A 13 -16.60 -10.46 -14.70
C ILE A 13 -16.14 -9.00 -14.82
N ALA A 14 -16.81 -8.18 -15.63
CA ALA A 14 -16.46 -6.77 -15.77
C ALA A 14 -16.70 -5.98 -14.47
N SER A 15 -17.80 -6.26 -13.77
CA SER A 15 -18.14 -5.68 -12.45
C SER A 15 -17.10 -6.04 -11.38
N VAL A 16 -16.73 -7.32 -11.25
CA VAL A 16 -15.64 -7.75 -10.34
C VAL A 16 -14.31 -7.11 -10.74
N GLY A 17 -14.02 -7.02 -12.05
CA GLY A 17 -12.85 -6.32 -12.57
C GLY A 17 -12.81 -4.85 -12.16
N PHE A 18 -13.94 -4.14 -12.18
CA PHE A 18 -14.05 -2.75 -11.74
C PHE A 18 -13.86 -2.61 -10.22
N VAL A 19 -14.47 -3.51 -9.44
CA VAL A 19 -14.34 -3.55 -7.97
C VAL A 19 -12.89 -3.76 -7.53
N LEU A 20 -12.08 -4.50 -8.30
CA LEU A 20 -10.64 -4.67 -8.06
C LEU A 20 -9.80 -3.52 -8.65
N ALA A 21 -10.16 -3.01 -9.83
CA ALA A 21 -9.38 -1.99 -10.53
C ALA A 21 -9.41 -0.62 -9.84
N VAL A 22 -10.50 -0.24 -9.15
CA VAL A 22 -10.56 1.04 -8.44
C VAL A 22 -9.57 1.12 -7.27
N PRO A 23 -9.48 0.16 -6.33
CA PRO A 23 -8.42 0.12 -5.32
C PRO A 23 -7.01 0.18 -5.91
N ILE A 24 -6.74 -0.63 -6.94
CA ILE A 24 -5.43 -0.64 -7.64
C ILE A 24 -5.15 0.76 -8.20
N LEU A 25 -6.12 1.41 -8.84
CA LEU A 25 -5.98 2.75 -9.38
C LEU A 25 -5.67 3.78 -8.28
N LEU A 26 -6.40 3.79 -7.16
CA LEU A 26 -6.15 4.75 -6.07
C LEU A 26 -4.75 4.57 -5.49
N PHE A 27 -4.38 3.37 -5.05
CA PHE A 27 -3.06 3.14 -4.45
C PHE A 27 -1.91 3.41 -5.43
N THR A 28 -1.98 2.90 -6.68
CA THR A 28 -0.92 3.13 -7.66
C THR A 28 -0.82 4.59 -8.13
N THR A 29 -1.93 5.35 -8.12
CA THR A 29 -1.90 6.80 -8.42
C THR A 29 -1.17 7.55 -7.32
N ASN A 30 -1.46 7.25 -6.06
CA ASN A 30 -0.81 7.89 -4.92
C ASN A 30 0.68 7.53 -4.81
N ILE A 31 1.04 6.27 -5.09
CA ILE A 31 2.46 5.85 -5.18
C ILE A 31 3.17 6.57 -6.34
N ARG A 32 2.58 6.62 -7.54
CA ARG A 32 3.18 7.33 -8.68
C ARG A 32 3.32 8.83 -8.43
N PHE A 33 2.32 9.46 -7.83
CA PHE A 33 2.38 10.87 -7.45
C PHE A 33 3.54 11.13 -6.47
N LEU A 34 3.61 10.37 -5.38
CA LEU A 34 4.60 10.61 -4.32
C LEU A 34 6.03 10.25 -4.75
N ALA A 35 6.21 9.22 -5.58
CA ALA A 35 7.51 8.83 -6.13
C ALA A 35 7.99 9.69 -7.30
N SER A 36 7.12 10.55 -7.87
CA SER A 36 7.49 11.51 -8.91
C SER A 36 7.54 12.96 -8.43
N ASP A 37 7.05 13.28 -7.23
CA ASP A 37 7.16 14.62 -6.65
C ASP A 37 8.55 14.85 -6.03
N THR A 38 9.42 15.56 -6.74
CA THR A 38 10.74 15.89 -6.20
C THR A 38 10.65 16.75 -4.95
N GLY A 39 9.58 17.55 -4.78
CA GLY A 39 9.36 18.35 -3.57
C GLY A 39 9.23 17.51 -2.30
N TYR A 40 8.48 16.41 -2.34
CA TYR A 40 8.39 15.43 -1.25
C TYR A 40 9.73 14.73 -1.01
N LEU A 41 10.43 14.31 -2.05
CA LEU A 41 11.72 13.59 -1.95
C LEU A 41 12.84 14.50 -1.39
N GLU A 42 13.02 15.70 -1.95
CA GLU A 42 13.91 16.76 -1.47
C GLU A 42 13.55 17.19 -0.04
N GLY A 43 12.25 17.24 0.27
CA GLY A 43 11.74 17.46 1.62
C GLY A 43 12.02 16.30 2.58
N GLY A 44 12.09 15.06 2.08
CA GLY A 44 12.51 13.88 2.82
C GLY A 44 13.98 13.95 3.24
N LEU A 45 14.88 14.21 2.29
CA LEU A 45 16.33 14.38 2.55
C LEU A 45 16.63 15.37 3.69
N ARG A 46 15.82 16.43 3.80
CA ARG A 46 15.94 17.51 4.79
C ARG A 46 15.31 17.20 6.15
N ARG A 47 14.46 16.16 6.26
CA ARG A 47 13.76 15.76 7.49
C ARG A 47 14.38 14.52 8.14
N HIS A 48 15.21 13.80 7.39
CA HIS A 48 15.97 12.63 7.84
C HIS A 48 17.49 12.84 7.67
N ASP A 49 17.93 14.10 7.74
CA ASP A 49 19.33 14.55 7.83
C ASP A 49 20.33 13.91 6.84
N ALA A 50 19.87 13.62 5.61
CA ALA A 50 20.61 12.86 4.60
C ALA A 50 21.99 13.46 4.25
N ALA A 51 22.15 14.78 4.34
CA ALA A 51 23.43 15.45 4.10
C ALA A 51 24.47 15.25 5.21
N GLU A 52 24.02 15.04 6.46
CA GLU A 52 24.89 14.66 7.57
C GLU A 52 25.23 13.16 7.47
N ASN A 53 24.20 12.32 7.27
CA ASN A 53 24.35 10.87 7.18
C ASN A 53 25.26 10.42 6.02
N THR A 54 25.17 11.06 4.85
CA THR A 54 26.00 10.73 3.67
C THR A 54 27.32 11.51 3.56
N GLY A 55 27.46 12.61 4.32
CA GLY A 55 28.54 13.58 4.15
C GLY A 55 28.53 14.35 2.80
N ILE A 56 27.41 14.36 2.08
CA ILE A 56 27.25 15.00 0.78
C ILE A 56 26.41 16.28 0.90
N ALA A 57 26.80 17.34 0.18
CA ALA A 57 26.07 18.62 0.21
C ALA A 57 24.65 18.49 -0.38
N LEU A 58 23.65 19.12 0.26
CA LEU A 58 22.24 19.02 -0.14
C LEU A 58 21.99 19.30 -1.62
N ASN A 59 22.71 20.24 -2.26
CA ASN A 59 22.53 20.54 -3.68
C ASN A 59 22.90 19.38 -4.62
N GLU A 60 23.81 18.49 -4.20
CA GLU A 60 24.19 17.29 -4.95
C GLU A 60 23.11 16.20 -4.75
N LEU A 61 22.53 16.12 -3.55
CA LEU A 61 21.44 15.19 -3.22
C LEU A 61 20.10 15.61 -3.88
N ASP A 62 19.81 16.91 -3.97
CA ASP A 62 18.68 17.45 -4.73
C ASP A 62 18.81 17.12 -6.23
N TYR A 63 20.03 17.26 -6.78
CA TYR A 63 20.33 16.82 -8.14
C TYR A 63 20.15 15.29 -8.31
N ALA A 64 20.56 14.50 -7.31
CA ALA A 64 20.39 13.05 -7.30
C ALA A 64 18.92 12.63 -7.28
N VAL A 65 18.06 13.27 -6.47
CA VAL A 65 16.60 13.09 -6.51
C VAL A 65 16.05 13.37 -7.91
N GLY A 66 16.45 14.50 -8.50
CA GLY A 66 16.09 14.85 -9.87
C GLY A 66 16.62 13.89 -10.94
N ALA A 67 17.60 13.03 -10.62
CA ALA A 67 18.07 11.94 -11.48
C ALA A 67 17.29 10.63 -11.24
N ILE A 68 17.03 10.26 -9.98
CA ILE A 68 16.24 9.07 -9.58
C ILE A 68 14.83 9.12 -10.20
N VAL A 69 14.13 10.26 -10.08
CA VAL A 69 12.77 10.40 -10.64
C VAL A 69 12.75 10.26 -12.16
N ARG A 70 13.74 10.80 -12.87
CA ARG A 70 13.88 10.61 -14.32
C ARG A 70 14.21 9.16 -14.68
N TYR A 71 15.06 8.51 -13.89
CA TYR A 71 15.49 7.15 -14.12
C TYR A 71 14.33 6.14 -14.07
N PHE A 72 13.28 6.34 -13.26
CA PHE A 72 12.13 5.42 -13.29
C PHE A 72 11.38 5.43 -14.64
N GLU A 73 11.35 6.56 -15.35
CA GLU A 73 10.67 6.65 -16.65
C GLU A 73 11.62 6.42 -17.85
N ASP A 74 12.90 6.82 -17.78
CA ASP A 74 13.86 6.72 -18.90
C ASP A 74 14.31 5.29 -19.25
N ASP A 75 14.98 5.15 -20.40
CA ASP A 75 15.44 3.85 -20.94
C ASP A 75 16.91 3.52 -20.61
N ALA A 76 17.52 4.11 -19.57
CA ALA A 76 18.82 3.66 -19.08
C ALA A 76 18.69 2.36 -18.27
N ASP A 77 19.56 1.38 -18.47
CA ASP A 77 19.51 0.12 -17.70
C ASP A 77 19.85 0.38 -16.21
N THR A 78 21.03 0.95 -15.93
CA THR A 78 21.54 1.21 -14.57
C THR A 78 21.54 2.70 -14.20
N LEU A 79 21.35 3.01 -12.91
CA LEU A 79 21.39 4.37 -12.38
C LEU A 79 22.83 4.85 -12.15
N ARG A 80 23.29 5.84 -12.91
CA ARG A 80 24.62 6.45 -12.71
C ARG A 80 24.53 7.93 -12.36
N ILE A 81 24.77 8.23 -11.08
CA ILE A 81 24.88 9.60 -10.55
C ILE A 81 26.32 9.80 -10.06
N LEU A 82 26.91 10.95 -10.39
CA LEU A 82 28.21 11.39 -9.87
C LEU A 82 27.99 12.60 -8.96
N VAL A 83 28.72 12.68 -7.86
CA VAL A 83 28.63 13.73 -6.83
C VAL A 83 30.01 14.16 -6.34
N PHE A 84 30.13 15.41 -5.92
CA PHE A 84 31.37 15.95 -5.36
C PHE A 84 31.46 15.73 -3.85
N THR A 85 32.42 14.89 -3.42
CA THR A 85 32.72 14.61 -2.01
C THR A 85 34.20 14.89 -1.75
N GLY A 86 34.53 15.68 -0.72
CA GLY A 86 35.92 15.98 -0.37
C GLY A 86 36.76 16.68 -1.46
N GLY A 87 36.12 17.27 -2.47
CA GLY A 87 36.80 17.86 -3.63
C GLY A 87 37.13 16.87 -4.76
N GLN A 88 36.61 15.64 -4.70
CA GLN A 88 36.69 14.66 -5.79
C GLN A 88 35.30 14.28 -6.29
N GLU A 89 35.19 13.99 -7.58
CA GLU A 89 33.99 13.44 -8.21
C GLU A 89 33.94 11.93 -7.95
N THR A 90 32.87 11.44 -7.33
CA THR A 90 32.68 10.03 -6.99
C THR A 90 31.32 9.54 -7.48
N ALA A 91 31.15 8.23 -7.68
CA ALA A 91 29.81 7.66 -7.84
C ALA A 91 29.01 7.89 -6.56
N LEU A 92 27.72 8.24 -6.68
CA LEU A 92 26.84 8.37 -5.52
C LEU A 92 26.62 7.00 -4.87
N PHE A 93 26.21 6.01 -5.66
CA PHE A 93 25.90 4.67 -5.21
C PHE A 93 27.04 3.69 -5.52
N SER A 94 27.15 2.65 -4.70
CA SER A 94 27.96 1.45 -4.93
C SER A 94 27.43 0.60 -6.09
N GLU A 95 28.14 -0.47 -6.44
CA GLU A 95 27.69 -1.42 -7.47
C GLU A 95 26.41 -2.15 -7.03
N ASP A 96 26.34 -2.59 -5.78
CA ASP A 96 25.18 -3.31 -5.22
C ASP A 96 23.94 -2.40 -5.11
N GLU A 97 24.09 -1.18 -4.59
CA GLU A 97 23.01 -0.17 -4.59
C GLU A 97 22.53 0.18 -6.01
N THR A 98 23.44 0.22 -7.00
CA THR A 98 23.11 0.51 -8.40
C THR A 98 22.28 -0.62 -9.02
N LEU A 99 22.59 -1.88 -8.70
CA LEU A 99 21.85 -3.05 -9.16
C LEU A 99 20.50 -3.18 -8.42
N HIS A 100 20.44 -2.88 -7.12
CA HIS A 100 19.17 -2.79 -6.40
C HIS A 100 18.24 -1.72 -7.01
N MET A 101 18.79 -0.57 -7.43
CA MET A 101 18.01 0.45 -8.14
C MET A 101 17.50 0.00 -9.52
N GLU A 102 18.15 -0.95 -10.19
CA GLU A 102 17.63 -1.58 -11.42
C GLU A 102 16.40 -2.45 -11.12
N ASP A 103 16.44 -3.27 -10.07
CA ASP A 103 15.28 -4.05 -9.60
C ASP A 103 14.12 -3.12 -9.16
N VAL A 104 14.42 -2.06 -8.39
CA VAL A 104 13.42 -1.05 -7.98
C VAL A 104 12.83 -0.33 -9.20
N LYS A 105 13.61 -0.04 -10.25
CA LYS A 105 13.09 0.50 -11.51
C LYS A 105 12.15 -0.49 -12.21
N GLY A 106 12.45 -1.78 -12.18
CA GLY A 106 11.56 -2.84 -12.66
C GLY A 106 10.21 -2.86 -11.93
N LEU A 107 10.24 -2.75 -10.60
CA LEU A 107 9.06 -2.64 -9.73
C LEU A 107 8.25 -1.37 -10.02
N MET A 108 8.89 -0.20 -10.03
CA MET A 108 8.23 1.09 -10.26
C MET A 108 7.59 1.16 -11.66
N ARG A 109 8.27 0.68 -12.70
CA ARG A 109 7.71 0.56 -14.05
C ARG A 109 6.53 -0.42 -14.11
N THR A 110 6.48 -1.43 -13.24
CA THR A 110 5.33 -2.34 -13.11
C THR A 110 4.15 -1.67 -12.42
N ILE A 111 4.39 -0.90 -11.35
CA ILE A 111 3.37 -0.07 -10.67
C ILE A 111 2.77 0.97 -11.62
N PHE A 112 3.58 1.65 -12.43
CA PHE A 112 3.11 2.65 -13.40
C PHE A 112 2.25 2.02 -14.51
N ARG A 113 2.64 0.84 -15.01
CA ARG A 113 1.82 0.07 -15.97
C ARG A 113 0.51 -0.42 -15.36
N ALA A 114 0.52 -0.87 -14.10
CA ALA A 114 -0.69 -1.26 -13.38
C ALA A 114 -1.65 -0.06 -13.20
N ASN A 115 -1.11 1.13 -12.90
CA ASN A 115 -1.86 2.38 -12.84
C ASN A 115 -2.54 2.72 -14.18
N GLU A 116 -1.79 2.70 -15.28
CA GLU A 116 -2.29 3.03 -16.62
C GLU A 116 -3.36 2.03 -17.11
N VAL A 117 -3.17 0.73 -16.85
CA VAL A 117 -4.15 -0.31 -17.16
C VAL A 117 -5.40 -0.19 -16.30
N ALA A 118 -5.27 0.05 -14.99
CA ALA A 118 -6.41 0.24 -14.10
C ALA A 118 -7.20 1.50 -14.47
N LEU A 119 -6.53 2.62 -14.77
CA LEU A 119 -7.14 3.86 -15.23
C LEU A 119 -7.91 3.65 -16.54
N GLY A 120 -7.27 3.03 -17.54
CA GLY A 120 -7.89 2.72 -18.83
C GLY A 120 -9.12 1.81 -18.67
N PHE A 121 -9.05 0.79 -17.81
CA PHE A 121 -10.17 -0.10 -17.53
C PHE A 121 -11.32 0.62 -16.80
N VAL A 122 -11.03 1.38 -15.75
CA VAL A 122 -12.02 2.14 -14.96
C VAL A 122 -12.75 3.15 -15.85
N LEU A 123 -12.01 3.92 -16.67
CA LEU A 123 -12.62 4.87 -17.60
C LEU A 123 -13.48 4.16 -18.67
N ALA A 124 -13.02 3.03 -19.22
CA ALA A 124 -13.79 2.25 -20.17
C ALA A 124 -15.07 1.66 -19.56
N TYR A 125 -15.00 1.16 -18.32
CA TYR A 125 -16.16 0.60 -17.59
C TYR A 125 -17.20 1.66 -17.26
N VAL A 126 -16.76 2.82 -16.73
CA VAL A 126 -17.64 3.97 -16.44
C VAL A 126 -18.29 4.49 -17.73
N ALA A 127 -17.50 4.69 -18.78
CA ALA A 127 -18.02 5.14 -20.08
C ALA A 127 -19.01 4.14 -20.67
N ALA A 128 -18.73 2.84 -20.62
CA ALA A 128 -19.63 1.81 -21.13
C ALA A 128 -20.95 1.76 -20.36
N THR A 129 -20.88 1.88 -19.04
CA THR A 129 -22.06 1.89 -18.15
C THR A 129 -22.94 3.11 -18.39
N VAL A 130 -22.34 4.29 -18.53
CA VAL A 130 -23.06 5.56 -18.73
C VAL A 130 -23.60 5.73 -20.16
N LEU A 131 -22.92 5.20 -21.18
CA LEU A 131 -23.31 5.41 -22.59
C LEU A 131 -24.26 4.34 -23.15
N TRP A 132 -24.24 3.11 -22.65
CA TRP A 132 -25.03 1.99 -23.20
C TRP A 132 -26.07 1.38 -22.27
N ALA A 133 -26.09 1.76 -20.98
CA ALA A 133 -27.12 1.32 -20.05
C ALA A 133 -27.82 2.53 -19.43
N GLY A 134 -29.17 2.57 -19.54
CA GLY A 134 -29.99 3.65 -18.98
C GLY A 134 -30.05 3.63 -17.44
N GLU A 135 -30.77 4.57 -16.84
CA GLU A 135 -30.75 5.02 -15.43
C GLU A 135 -30.54 3.95 -14.33
N ARG A 136 -31.03 2.71 -14.51
CA ARG A 136 -30.72 1.58 -13.61
C ARG A 136 -29.21 1.30 -13.49
N SER A 137 -28.41 1.65 -14.51
CA SER A 137 -26.96 1.48 -14.59
C SER A 137 -26.19 2.34 -13.59
N GLY A 138 -26.55 3.61 -13.43
CA GLY A 138 -25.88 4.53 -12.51
C GLY A 138 -26.04 4.11 -11.05
N ARG A 139 -27.21 3.53 -10.70
CA ARG A 139 -27.44 2.96 -9.37
C ARG A 139 -26.63 1.68 -9.14
N THR A 140 -26.35 0.90 -10.19
CA THR A 140 -25.40 -0.22 -10.13
C THR A 140 -23.97 0.27 -9.98
N LEU A 141 -23.50 1.19 -10.84
CA LEU A 141 -22.15 1.75 -10.79
C LEU A 141 -21.84 2.40 -9.42
N ALA A 142 -22.81 3.08 -8.82
CA ALA A 142 -22.66 3.66 -7.49
C ALA A 142 -22.51 2.59 -6.40
N LYS A 143 -23.28 1.48 -6.46
CA LYS A 143 -23.11 0.32 -5.56
C LYS A 143 -21.75 -0.36 -5.75
N GLU A 144 -21.33 -0.54 -7.01
CA GLU A 144 -20.03 -1.13 -7.35
C GLU A 144 -18.87 -0.25 -6.88
N THR A 145 -18.99 1.08 -7.02
CA THR A 145 -18.03 2.05 -6.49
C THR A 145 -17.93 1.94 -4.96
N LEU A 146 -19.06 1.83 -4.26
CA LEU A 146 -19.09 1.64 -2.80
C LEU A 146 -18.45 0.31 -2.38
N ALA A 147 -18.68 -0.78 -3.11
CA ALA A 147 -18.03 -2.06 -2.86
C ALA A 147 -16.52 -1.99 -3.11
N ALA A 148 -16.10 -1.33 -4.19
CA ALA A 148 -14.70 -1.15 -4.56
C ALA A 148 -13.93 -0.34 -3.51
N VAL A 149 -14.45 0.83 -3.11
CA VAL A 149 -13.78 1.65 -2.09
C VAL A 149 -13.87 1.04 -0.69
N GLY A 150 -14.87 0.20 -0.40
CA GLY A 150 -14.92 -0.62 0.80
C GLY A 150 -13.78 -1.66 0.84
N ALA A 151 -13.55 -2.37 -0.26
CA ALA A 151 -12.43 -3.31 -0.38
C ALA A 151 -11.07 -2.60 -0.32
N GLY A 152 -10.93 -1.45 -1.01
CA GLY A 152 -9.72 -0.63 -0.96
C GLY A 152 -9.44 -0.05 0.44
N ALA A 153 -10.47 0.39 1.16
CA ALA A 153 -10.33 0.87 2.53
C ALA A 153 -9.95 -0.26 3.50
N LEU A 154 -10.48 -1.47 3.34
CA LEU A 154 -10.07 -2.64 4.14
C LEU A 154 -8.58 -2.94 3.95
N VAL A 155 -8.08 -2.95 2.71
CA VAL A 155 -6.66 -3.14 2.41
C VAL A 155 -5.81 -1.99 2.98
N GLY A 156 -6.22 -0.74 2.78
CA GLY A 156 -5.51 0.44 3.30
C GLY A 156 -5.41 0.47 4.82
N VAL A 157 -6.50 0.13 5.52
CA VAL A 157 -6.50 0.04 6.99
C VAL A 157 -5.63 -1.13 7.47
N ALA A 158 -5.64 -2.28 6.79
CA ALA A 158 -4.77 -3.41 7.13
C ALA A 158 -3.28 -3.05 6.97
N VAL A 159 -2.89 -2.44 5.84
CA VAL A 159 -1.52 -1.94 5.61
C VAL A 159 -1.14 -0.88 6.63
N GLY A 160 -2.02 0.07 6.93
CA GLY A 160 -1.80 1.11 7.93
C GLY A 160 -1.63 0.56 9.36
N ILE A 161 -2.35 -0.50 9.73
CA ILE A 161 -2.18 -1.18 11.02
C ILE A 161 -0.83 -1.91 11.09
N VAL A 162 -0.45 -2.64 10.04
CA VAL A 162 0.85 -3.33 9.96
C VAL A 162 2.00 -2.32 10.09
N ALA A 163 1.95 -1.23 9.31
CA ALA A 163 2.94 -0.16 9.36
C ALA A 163 3.00 0.56 10.72
N LEU A 164 1.88 0.65 11.45
CA LEU A 164 1.81 1.28 12.78
C LEU A 164 2.30 0.37 13.92
N VAL A 165 2.23 -0.95 13.76
CA VAL A 165 2.60 -1.93 14.79
C VAL A 165 4.08 -2.33 14.72
N GLY A 166 4.68 -2.34 13.53
CA GLY A 166 6.12 -2.61 13.35
C GLY A 166 6.53 -2.46 11.89
N PHE A 167 6.94 -1.26 11.51
CA PHE A 167 7.35 -0.97 10.13
C PHE A 167 8.62 -1.74 9.75
N ASP A 168 9.58 -1.88 10.67
CA ASP A 168 10.86 -2.58 10.50
C ASP A 168 10.65 -4.03 10.03
N GLY A 169 9.73 -4.74 10.69
CA GLY A 169 9.38 -6.12 10.33
C GLY A 169 8.63 -6.22 9.00
N ALA A 170 7.82 -5.21 8.66
CA ALA A 170 7.08 -5.15 7.41
C ALA A 170 7.97 -4.74 6.22
N TRP A 171 8.95 -3.87 6.44
CA TRP A 171 9.93 -3.42 5.48
C TRP A 171 10.78 -4.58 4.97
N ASN A 172 11.35 -5.37 5.88
CA ASN A 172 12.17 -6.53 5.53
C ASN A 172 11.32 -7.61 4.80
N GLN A 173 10.15 -7.97 5.33
CA GLN A 173 9.24 -8.93 4.65
C GLN A 173 8.77 -8.44 3.27
N LEU A 174 8.59 -7.14 3.07
CA LEU A 174 8.25 -6.57 1.76
C LEU A 174 9.38 -6.79 0.76
N HIS A 175 10.63 -6.62 1.16
CA HIS A 175 11.79 -6.84 0.31
C HIS A 175 12.00 -8.33 -0.01
N GLU A 176 11.88 -9.22 0.99
CA GLU A 176 11.91 -10.69 0.81
C GLU A 176 10.85 -11.21 -0.18
N VAL A 177 9.70 -10.52 -0.30
CA VAL A 177 8.61 -10.89 -1.22
C VAL A 177 8.79 -10.27 -2.62
N LEU A 178 9.49 -9.13 -2.74
CA LEU A 178 9.65 -8.40 -4.01
C LEU A 178 10.95 -8.71 -4.74
N PHE A 179 12.03 -9.06 -4.03
CA PHE A 179 13.37 -9.25 -4.57
C PHE A 179 13.88 -10.67 -4.31
N THR A 180 14.55 -11.27 -5.30
CA THR A 180 15.06 -12.66 -5.21
C THR A 180 16.57 -12.71 -5.01
N ASN A 181 17.13 -11.69 -4.38
CA ASN A 181 18.55 -11.47 -4.14
C ASN A 181 18.72 -10.63 -2.85
N ASP A 182 19.97 -10.45 -2.43
CA ASP A 182 20.33 -9.78 -1.16
C ASP A 182 20.74 -8.30 -1.35
N LEU A 183 20.63 -7.73 -2.55
CA LEU A 183 21.15 -6.39 -2.90
C LEU A 183 20.44 -5.23 -2.17
N TRP A 184 19.30 -5.51 -1.55
CA TRP A 184 18.52 -4.57 -0.74
C TRP A 184 18.96 -4.52 0.74
N LEU A 185 19.83 -5.43 1.18
CA LEU A 185 20.36 -5.47 2.56
C LEU A 185 21.50 -4.45 2.75
N LEU A 186 21.12 -3.17 2.69
CA LEU A 186 22.04 -2.03 2.77
C LEU A 186 22.42 -1.71 4.24
N ASP A 187 23.69 -1.37 4.48
CA ASP A 187 24.18 -0.93 5.80
C ASP A 187 24.02 0.61 5.94
N PRO A 188 23.18 1.11 6.87
CA PRO A 188 22.98 2.55 7.07
C PRO A 188 24.24 3.35 7.40
N ARG A 189 25.36 2.70 7.74
CA ARG A 189 26.65 3.35 8.06
C ARG A 189 27.53 3.58 6.84
N THR A 190 27.26 2.92 5.71
CA THR A 190 28.08 3.03 4.48
C THR A 190 27.26 3.37 3.24
N ASP A 191 26.01 2.92 3.17
CA ASP A 191 25.28 2.84 1.92
C ASP A 191 24.33 4.03 1.79
N ARG A 192 24.59 4.86 0.77
CA ARG A 192 24.05 6.21 0.67
C ARG A 192 22.57 6.23 0.30
N LEU A 193 22.06 5.19 -0.37
CA LEU A 193 20.66 5.08 -0.76
C LEU A 193 19.75 4.99 0.49
N ILE A 194 20.12 4.18 1.48
CA ILE A 194 19.39 4.07 2.76
C ILE A 194 19.69 5.23 3.71
N GLN A 195 20.85 5.90 3.60
CA GLN A 195 21.12 7.17 4.28
C GLN A 195 20.32 8.35 3.73
N MET A 196 19.96 8.32 2.43
CA MET A 196 19.10 9.31 1.78
C MET A 196 17.62 9.04 2.05
N PHE A 197 17.20 7.78 1.98
CA PHE A 197 15.82 7.34 2.17
C PHE A 197 15.75 6.24 3.23
N PRO A 198 15.94 6.59 4.52
CA PRO A 198 15.89 5.62 5.61
C PRO A 198 14.48 5.07 5.81
N GLU A 199 14.38 4.00 6.58
CA GLU A 199 13.13 3.29 6.84
C GLU A 199 12.00 4.21 7.34
N THR A 200 12.33 5.19 8.18
CA THR A 200 11.43 6.24 8.69
C THR A 200 10.80 7.09 7.59
N PHE A 201 11.52 7.39 6.51
CA PHE A 201 10.98 8.11 5.35
C PHE A 201 9.96 7.26 4.58
N TRP A 202 10.17 5.95 4.51
CA TRP A 202 9.24 5.02 3.85
C TRP A 202 8.01 4.70 4.72
N ALA A 203 8.14 4.73 6.04
CA ALA A 203 7.00 4.69 6.97
C ALA A 203 6.07 5.89 6.74
N GLU A 204 6.63 7.10 6.72
CA GLU A 204 5.90 8.33 6.38
C GLU A 204 5.23 8.25 5.01
N ALA A 205 5.97 7.82 3.97
CA ALA A 205 5.45 7.67 2.62
C ALA A 205 4.26 6.69 2.59
N THR A 206 4.35 5.59 3.34
CA THR A 206 3.29 4.59 3.47
C THR A 206 2.03 5.19 4.10
N PHE A 207 2.16 5.92 5.22
CA PHE A 207 1.03 6.58 5.87
C PHE A 207 0.41 7.68 4.99
N ILE A 208 1.22 8.41 4.21
CA ILE A 208 0.76 9.42 3.25
C ILE A 208 -0.02 8.77 2.11
N VAL A 209 0.50 7.71 1.49
CA VAL A 209 -0.19 6.96 0.41
C VAL A 209 -1.51 6.37 0.89
N VAL A 210 -1.53 5.72 2.07
CA VAL A 210 -2.76 5.18 2.68
C VAL A 210 -3.74 6.30 3.01
N GLY A 211 -3.28 7.41 3.59
CA GLY A 211 -4.10 8.57 3.93
C GLY A 211 -4.77 9.22 2.72
N MET A 212 -4.04 9.39 1.61
CA MET A 212 -4.59 9.93 0.37
C MET A 212 -5.61 8.98 -0.27
N ALA A 213 -5.29 7.69 -0.38
CA ALA A 213 -6.22 6.69 -0.91
C ALA A 213 -7.53 6.58 -0.09
N LEU A 214 -7.45 6.72 1.24
CA LEU A 214 -8.63 6.78 2.12
C LEU A 214 -9.41 8.09 1.96
N ALA A 215 -8.75 9.22 1.73
CA ALA A 215 -9.42 10.50 1.45
C ALA A 215 -10.18 10.46 0.11
N GLU A 216 -9.57 9.89 -0.94
CA GLU A 216 -10.22 9.64 -2.23
C GLU A 216 -11.41 8.68 -2.10
N ALA A 217 -11.26 7.61 -1.31
CA ALA A 217 -12.35 6.69 -0.98
C ALA A 217 -13.53 7.42 -0.32
N VAL A 218 -13.28 8.34 0.63
CA VAL A 218 -14.35 9.16 1.26
C VAL A 218 -15.06 10.07 0.25
N VAL A 219 -14.32 10.67 -0.69
CA VAL A 219 -14.93 11.48 -1.78
C VAL A 219 -15.83 10.60 -2.68
N LEU A 220 -15.36 9.40 -3.05
CA LEU A 220 -16.13 8.45 -3.85
C LEU A 220 -17.36 7.91 -3.11
N VAL A 221 -17.26 7.63 -1.80
CA VAL A 221 -18.42 7.29 -0.94
C VAL A 221 -19.45 8.42 -0.93
N GLY A 222 -19.00 9.67 -0.76
CA GLY A 222 -19.87 10.85 -0.77
C GLY A 222 -20.60 11.02 -2.11
N ALA A 223 -19.89 10.87 -3.23
CA ALA A 223 -20.47 10.97 -4.57
C ALA A 223 -21.47 9.85 -4.87
N ALA A 224 -21.08 8.59 -4.65
CA ALA A 224 -21.92 7.42 -4.91
C ALA A 224 -23.14 7.35 -3.97
N GLY A 225 -22.93 7.59 -2.66
CA GLY A 225 -24.00 7.64 -1.66
C GLY A 225 -24.98 8.80 -1.91
N GLY A 226 -24.47 9.98 -2.29
CA GLY A 226 -25.29 11.12 -2.69
C GLY A 226 -26.14 10.81 -3.92
N TYR A 227 -25.54 10.26 -4.98
CA TYR A 227 -26.28 9.83 -6.18
C TYR A 227 -27.37 8.80 -5.84
N LEU A 228 -27.06 7.80 -5.01
CA LEU A 228 -28.03 6.80 -4.56
C LEU A 228 -29.16 7.36 -3.68
N TRP A 229 -28.92 8.49 -3.00
CA TRP A 229 -29.92 9.23 -2.21
C TRP A 229 -30.86 10.06 -3.10
N PHE A 230 -30.31 10.82 -4.06
CA PHE A 230 -31.11 11.61 -5.00
C PHE A 230 -31.94 10.76 -5.98
N THR A 231 -31.50 9.54 -6.29
CA THR A 231 -32.17 8.62 -7.24
C THR A 231 -33.03 7.54 -6.56
N ARG A 232 -33.50 7.76 -5.33
CA ARG A 232 -34.44 6.84 -4.66
C ARG A 232 -35.83 6.93 -5.31
N PRO A 233 -36.50 5.80 -5.60
CA PRO A 233 -37.89 5.83 -6.04
C PRO A 233 -38.81 6.41 -4.94
N PRO A 234 -39.96 7.00 -5.30
CA PRO A 234 -40.99 7.39 -4.34
C PRO A 234 -41.43 6.21 -3.46
N ARG A 235 -41.92 6.52 -2.25
CA ARG A 235 -42.30 5.50 -1.26
C ARG A 235 -43.43 4.57 -1.73
N ALA A 236 -44.38 5.11 -2.49
CA ALA A 236 -45.51 4.34 -3.03
C ALA A 236 -45.07 3.16 -3.92
N GLU A 237 -43.97 3.30 -4.68
CA GLU A 237 -43.43 2.21 -5.51
C GLU A 237 -42.72 1.13 -4.67
N GLN A 238 -42.39 1.40 -3.41
CA GLN A 238 -41.82 0.39 -2.49
C GLN A 238 -42.92 -0.43 -1.84
N ASP A 239 -43.99 0.24 -1.37
CA ASP A 239 -45.15 -0.41 -0.77
C ASP A 239 -45.78 -1.40 -1.79
N GLU A 240 -45.92 -1.02 -3.07
CA GLU A 240 -46.41 -1.91 -4.16
C GLU A 240 -45.48 -3.11 -4.46
N GLN A 241 -44.16 -2.97 -4.33
CA GLN A 241 -43.19 -4.07 -4.55
C GLN A 241 -43.05 -5.00 -3.34
N GLU A 242 -43.37 -4.53 -2.14
CA GLU A 242 -43.46 -5.37 -0.93
C GLU A 242 -44.81 -6.13 -0.89
N GLU A 243 -45.88 -5.61 -1.50
CA GLU A 243 -47.14 -6.33 -1.72
C GLU A 243 -47.04 -7.38 -2.85
N GLU A 244 -46.55 -7.04 -4.07
CA GLU A 244 -46.35 -8.05 -5.15
C GLU A 244 -45.45 -9.21 -4.72
N GLY A 245 -44.40 -8.94 -3.92
CA GLY A 245 -43.50 -9.97 -3.41
C GLY A 245 -44.10 -10.87 -2.31
N ALA A 246 -45.15 -10.41 -1.62
CA ALA A 246 -45.85 -11.21 -0.61
C ALA A 246 -46.93 -12.10 -1.24
N ASP A 247 -47.63 -11.60 -2.28
CA ASP A 247 -48.61 -12.39 -3.05
C ASP A 247 -47.93 -13.58 -3.78
N ASP A 248 -46.71 -13.39 -4.33
CA ASP A 248 -45.92 -14.46 -4.96
C ASP A 248 -45.48 -15.55 -3.96
N ASP A 249 -45.13 -15.18 -2.71
CA ASP A 249 -44.75 -16.14 -1.65
C ASP A 249 -45.98 -16.89 -1.08
N GLU A 250 -47.16 -16.24 -0.90
CA GLU A 250 -48.39 -16.96 -0.53
C GLU A 250 -48.84 -17.95 -1.63
N ALA A 251 -48.70 -17.58 -2.91
CA ALA A 251 -49.02 -18.48 -4.02
C ALA A 251 -48.12 -19.74 -4.05
N ALA A 252 -46.83 -19.59 -3.73
CA ALA A 252 -45.90 -20.71 -3.64
C ALA A 252 -46.22 -21.67 -2.47
N GLU A 253 -46.77 -21.16 -1.36
CA GLU A 253 -47.23 -21.99 -0.24
C GLU A 253 -48.53 -22.76 -0.53
N ASP A 254 -49.35 -22.36 -1.50
CA ASP A 254 -50.60 -23.06 -1.86
C ASP A 254 -50.35 -24.20 -2.87
N GLU A 255 -49.56 -23.95 -3.94
CA GLU A 255 -49.14 -25.03 -4.86
C GLU A 255 -48.39 -26.17 -4.12
N GLY A 256 -47.61 -25.82 -3.09
CA GLY A 256 -46.93 -26.81 -2.23
C GLY A 256 -47.85 -27.72 -1.40
N LYS A 257 -49.15 -27.39 -1.25
CA LYS A 257 -50.13 -28.20 -0.51
C LYS A 257 -50.98 -29.11 -1.39
N GLU A 258 -51.15 -28.80 -2.68
CA GLU A 258 -51.88 -29.70 -3.60
C GLU A 258 -51.07 -30.95 -3.98
N GLU A 259 -49.73 -30.89 -3.95
CA GLU A 259 -48.87 -32.02 -4.34
C GLU A 259 -48.71 -33.10 -3.22
N GLU A 260 -48.87 -32.76 -1.93
CA GLU A 260 -48.68 -33.69 -0.81
C GLU A 260 -49.83 -34.72 -0.61
N VAL A 261 -50.94 -34.58 -1.35
CA VAL A 261 -52.15 -35.42 -1.17
C VAL A 261 -52.22 -36.58 -2.20
N ALA A 262 -51.17 -36.77 -3.01
CA ALA A 262 -51.25 -37.51 -4.28
C ALA A 262 -50.36 -38.76 -4.43
N ASP A 263 -49.72 -39.29 -3.37
CA ASP A 263 -49.04 -40.60 -3.43
C ASP A 263 -49.21 -41.43 -2.14
N SER A 264 -50.08 -42.45 -2.17
CA SER A 264 -50.21 -43.46 -1.11
C SER A 264 -50.96 -44.73 -1.57
N ASP A 265 -50.29 -45.66 -2.26
CA ASP A 265 -50.81 -47.03 -2.46
C ASP A 265 -49.71 -48.09 -2.68
N ASP A 266 -49.63 -49.04 -1.75
CA ASP A 266 -49.23 -50.46 -1.87
C ASP A 266 -47.85 -50.93 -2.44
N SER A 267 -47.04 -51.60 -1.60
CA SER A 267 -46.31 -52.87 -1.89
C SER A 267 -45.53 -53.42 -0.67
N ASP A 268 -45.51 -54.74 -0.48
CA ASP A 268 -45.13 -55.47 0.76
C ASP A 268 -43.75 -56.19 0.79
N GLU A 269 -43.29 -56.54 2.02
CA GLU A 269 -42.35 -57.64 2.46
C GLU A 269 -40.91 -57.73 1.85
N GLU A 270 -39.81 -58.19 2.49
CA GLU A 270 -39.40 -58.76 3.81
C GLU A 270 -37.87 -58.41 4.04
N ALA A 271 -37.02 -58.79 5.02
CA ALA A 271 -37.00 -59.75 6.14
C ALA A 271 -35.95 -59.43 7.25
N VAL A 272 -36.34 -59.59 8.52
CA VAL A 272 -35.68 -60.34 9.64
C VAL A 272 -34.19 -60.13 10.08
N SER A 273 -34.03 -59.72 11.36
CA SER A 273 -32.93 -59.99 12.36
C SER A 273 -31.55 -59.29 12.21
N GLU A 274 -30.71 -59.02 13.24
CA GLU A 274 -30.62 -59.28 14.72
C GLU A 274 -30.26 -57.93 15.46
N VAL A 275 -30.72 -57.55 16.68
CA VAL A 275 -30.35 -57.97 18.07
C VAL A 275 -28.84 -57.68 18.41
N SER A 276 -28.39 -57.01 19.49
CA SER A 276 -28.98 -56.47 20.76
C SER A 276 -28.15 -55.31 21.41
N GLU A 277 -28.72 -54.66 22.46
CA GLU A 277 -28.09 -54.12 23.72
C GLU A 277 -26.96 -53.04 23.65
N THR A 278 -27.14 -51.78 24.14
CA THR A 278 -27.08 -51.21 25.53
C THR A 278 -25.65 -51.05 26.12
N VAL A 279 -25.26 -50.10 26.99
CA VAL A 279 -25.83 -48.90 27.69
C VAL A 279 -24.67 -48.15 28.42
N GLU A 280 -24.88 -46.90 28.91
CA GLU A 280 -24.03 -46.16 29.90
C GLU A 280 -22.58 -45.78 29.48
N ASP A 281 -21.87 -44.84 30.13
CA ASP A 281 -22.24 -43.47 30.57
C ASP A 281 -20.98 -42.65 30.93
N GLU A 282 -20.98 -41.33 30.65
CA GLU A 282 -20.19 -40.24 31.27
C GLU A 282 -18.63 -40.34 31.43
N PRO A 283 -17.91 -39.26 31.87
CA PRO A 283 -16.45 -39.12 31.68
C PRO A 283 -15.61 -39.10 32.98
N GLU A 284 -14.28 -38.99 32.83
CA GLU A 284 -13.36 -38.50 33.89
C GLU A 284 -12.48 -37.34 33.40
N GLU A 285 -12.16 -36.42 34.31
CA GLU A 285 -11.11 -35.39 34.15
C GLU A 285 -9.72 -36.03 34.34
N GLU A 286 -8.68 -35.47 33.74
CA GLU A 286 -7.34 -35.53 34.36
C GLU A 286 -6.62 -34.18 34.24
N ARG A 287 -5.77 -33.87 35.22
CA ARG A 287 -5.55 -32.49 35.67
C ARG A 287 -4.19 -32.34 36.38
N LEU A 288 -3.42 -31.33 35.98
CA LEU A 288 -2.23 -30.77 36.67
C LEU A 288 -1.09 -31.75 37.04
N GLU A 289 0.10 -31.53 36.49
CA GLU A 289 1.33 -31.53 37.30
C GLU A 289 2.17 -30.29 36.93
N ASP A 290 2.72 -29.62 37.95
CA ASP A 290 3.59 -28.44 37.84
C ASP A 290 5.06 -28.87 38.09
N GLU A 291 6.04 -28.43 37.29
CA GLU A 291 7.47 -28.53 37.64
C GLU A 291 8.29 -27.28 37.28
N GLU A 292 8.77 -26.60 38.33
CA GLU A 292 9.88 -25.64 38.39
C GLU A 292 10.29 -25.52 39.89
N PRO A 293 11.44 -24.93 40.29
CA PRO A 293 12.65 -24.60 39.52
C PRO A 293 13.99 -25.03 40.21
N THR A 294 15.11 -25.04 39.47
CA THR A 294 16.51 -25.09 39.96
C THR A 294 17.48 -24.79 38.79
N ASP A 295 18.65 -24.15 38.93
CA ASP A 295 19.24 -23.38 40.04
C ASP A 295 20.37 -22.44 39.51
N GLU A 296 20.92 -21.61 40.39
CA GLU A 296 22.02 -20.61 40.25
C GLU A 296 23.11 -20.79 39.17
N THR A 297 23.54 -19.67 38.56
CA THR A 297 24.96 -19.38 38.30
C THR A 297 25.23 -17.87 38.30
N GLU A 298 26.47 -17.47 38.63
CA GLU A 298 26.82 -16.13 39.14
C GLU A 298 27.10 -15.07 38.04
N PRO A 299 26.94 -13.76 38.34
CA PRO A 299 27.45 -12.66 37.51
C PRO A 299 28.93 -12.36 37.81
N GLU A 300 29.75 -12.11 36.78
CA GLU A 300 31.12 -11.61 36.99
C GLU A 300 31.13 -10.12 37.40
N GLU A 301 31.96 -9.79 38.39
CA GLU A 301 32.23 -8.41 38.80
C GLU A 301 33.18 -7.73 37.79
N VAL A 302 32.86 -6.50 37.38
CA VAL A 302 33.77 -5.64 36.61
C VAL A 302 34.34 -4.58 37.54
N GLU A 303 35.66 -4.57 37.72
CA GLU A 303 36.36 -3.71 38.68
C GLU A 303 36.37 -2.21 38.31
N ASP A 304 36.52 -1.40 39.35
CA ASP A 304 36.66 0.06 39.32
C ASP A 304 37.96 0.51 38.60
N SER A 305 37.85 1.57 37.79
CA SER A 305 39.00 2.40 37.42
C SER A 305 38.61 3.88 37.28
N ALA A 306 38.18 4.49 38.39
CA ALA A 306 38.13 5.94 38.52
C ALA A 306 39.50 6.57 38.16
N GLY A 307 39.48 7.49 37.21
CA GLY A 307 40.63 8.32 36.84
C GLY A 307 40.21 9.78 36.71
N ASP A 308 40.68 10.62 37.64
CA ASP A 308 40.71 12.07 37.44
C ASP A 308 41.66 12.42 36.28
N GLU A 309 41.34 13.42 35.46
CA GLU A 309 42.23 14.58 35.26
C GLU A 309 41.59 15.72 34.43
N GLU A 310 41.95 16.96 34.83
CA GLU A 310 41.87 18.28 34.18
C GLU A 310 40.57 18.81 33.54
N GLU A 311 40.07 19.93 34.12
CA GLU A 311 39.24 20.91 33.42
C GLU A 311 40.04 21.60 32.31
N ALA A 312 39.49 21.67 31.09
CA ALA A 312 40.04 22.47 29.99
C ALA A 312 39.03 23.53 29.52
N GLU A 313 39.24 24.78 29.92
CA GLU A 313 38.54 25.94 29.33
C GLU A 313 39.01 26.16 27.88
N ASP A 314 38.21 25.80 26.87
CA ASP A 314 38.44 26.25 25.49
C ASP A 314 37.41 27.27 25.02
N GLN A 315 37.84 28.17 24.14
CA GLN A 315 37.26 29.49 23.95
C GLN A 315 36.41 29.56 22.67
N ALA A 316 35.21 30.13 22.78
CA ALA A 316 34.34 30.34 21.63
C ALA A 316 35.08 31.15 20.52
N PRO A 317 35.15 30.65 19.27
CA PRO A 317 35.96 31.26 18.23
C PRO A 317 35.45 32.65 17.83
N GLN A 318 36.35 33.63 17.84
CA GLN A 318 36.05 35.01 17.40
C GLN A 318 35.68 35.05 15.91
N PRO A 319 34.67 35.83 15.50
CA PRO A 319 34.28 35.94 14.09
C PRO A 319 35.38 36.59 13.26
N GLN A 320 35.72 35.99 12.11
CA GLN A 320 36.75 36.53 11.23
C GLN A 320 36.29 37.82 10.52
N PRO A 321 37.20 38.78 10.26
CA PRO A 321 36.88 39.97 9.49
C PRO A 321 36.58 39.63 8.02
N PRO A 322 35.71 40.39 7.32
CA PRO A 322 35.34 40.12 5.94
C PRO A 322 36.54 40.30 4.97
N PRO A 323 36.58 39.53 3.86
CA PRO A 323 37.66 39.60 2.88
C PRO A 323 37.70 40.98 2.18
N PRO A 324 38.89 41.44 1.73
CA PRO A 324 39.04 42.72 1.06
C PRO A 324 38.31 42.73 -0.29
N GLN A 325 37.55 43.81 -0.55
CA GLN A 325 36.86 43.99 -1.81
C GLN A 325 37.87 44.19 -2.96
N ALA A 326 37.75 43.39 -4.01
CA ALA A 326 38.59 43.52 -5.20
C ALA A 326 38.30 44.86 -5.91
N GLN A 327 39.34 45.66 -6.14
CA GLN A 327 39.24 46.86 -6.97
C GLN A 327 39.12 46.44 -8.45
N PRO A 328 38.29 47.12 -9.26
CA PRO A 328 38.23 46.86 -10.70
C PRO A 328 39.57 47.23 -11.36
N PRO A 329 40.01 46.48 -12.40
CA PRO A 329 41.28 46.76 -13.07
C PRO A 329 41.24 48.07 -13.84
N ASP A 330 42.37 48.80 -13.85
CA ASP A 330 42.52 50.06 -14.59
C ASP A 330 42.24 49.88 -16.09
N GLY A 331 41.39 50.75 -16.63
CA GLY A 331 41.04 50.76 -18.05
C GLY A 331 42.22 51.19 -18.95
N PRO A 332 42.33 50.66 -20.18
CA PRO A 332 43.48 50.92 -21.04
C PRO A 332 43.59 52.38 -21.49
N ASN A 333 44.81 52.89 -21.43
CA ASN A 333 45.22 54.23 -21.83
C ASN A 333 44.93 54.52 -23.32
N SER A 334 43.88 55.29 -23.60
CA SER A 334 43.56 55.79 -24.95
C SER A 334 44.35 57.07 -25.25
N GLY A 335 45.43 56.94 -26.02
CA GLY A 335 46.17 58.08 -26.57
C GLY A 335 45.38 58.85 -27.64
N SER A 336 45.62 60.16 -27.73
CA SER A 336 44.86 61.09 -28.56
C SER A 336 45.00 60.89 -30.08
N ILE A 337 43.87 60.99 -30.80
CA ILE A 337 43.67 61.90 -31.95
C ILE A 337 42.29 62.55 -31.80
#